data_AF-A0A511JBK6-F1
#
_entry.id   AF-A0A511JBK6-F1
#
_cell.length_a   1.000
_cell.length_b   1.000
_cell.length_c   1.000
_cell.angle_alpha   90.00
_cell.angle_beta   90.00
_cell.angle_gamma   90.00
#
_symmetry.space_group_name_H-M   'P 1'
#
loop_
_entity.id
_entity.type
_entity.pdbx_description
1 polymer ?
#
loop_
_entity_poly.entity_id
_entity_poly.type
_entity_poly.pdbx_seq_one_letter_code
_entity_poly.pdbx_strand_id
1 'polypeptide(L)'
;MTALGPRNLSPVFFHEGRAVTIVTGKPNLRAVRPDDEPPAPKKPLTLIEAAEADDHLAELKAMRQILARALSAPNCPPRDMAALSRRQLEIGREIDALVAAAEREADVNHGATEAEAWDESAI
;
A
#
# COMPACT_ATOMS: atom_id res chain seq x y z
N MET A 1 26.66 -45.62 -4.31
CA MET A 1 25.27 -45.25 -4.66
C MET A 1 24.86 -44.12 -3.75
N THR A 2 24.94 -42.87 -4.21
CA THR A 2 24.68 -41.68 -3.38
C THR A 2 23.22 -41.26 -3.55
N ALA A 3 22.44 -41.32 -2.47
CA ALA A 3 21.03 -40.97 -2.47
C ALA A 3 20.84 -39.45 -2.56
N LEU A 4 20.16 -39.00 -3.61
CA LEU A 4 19.78 -37.61 -3.87
C LEU A 4 18.51 -37.30 -3.05
N GLY A 5 18.62 -36.42 -2.05
CA GLY A 5 17.50 -36.00 -1.20
C GLY A 5 16.38 -35.26 -1.98
N PRO A 6 15.15 -35.21 -1.46
CA PRO A 6 14.00 -34.66 -2.18
C PRO A 6 14.15 -33.14 -2.36
N ARG A 7 14.16 -32.71 -3.62
CA ARG A 7 14.12 -31.30 -4.01
C ARG A 7 12.72 -30.76 -3.74
N ASN A 8 12.61 -29.83 -2.80
CA ASN A 8 11.38 -29.09 -2.51
C ASN A 8 11.10 -28.13 -3.68
N LEU A 9 10.38 -28.62 -4.69
CA LEU A 9 9.99 -27.87 -5.88
C LEU A 9 8.72 -27.09 -5.57
N SER A 10 8.82 -25.75 -5.53
CA SER A 10 7.67 -24.87 -5.47
C SER A 10 6.73 -25.16 -6.65
N PRO A 11 5.40 -25.22 -6.46
CA PRO A 11 4.48 -25.38 -7.57
C PRO A 11 4.55 -24.13 -8.46
N VAL A 12 4.99 -24.33 -9.71
CA VAL A 12 4.96 -23.30 -10.75
C VAL A 12 3.59 -23.38 -11.41
N PHE A 13 2.81 -22.30 -11.32
CA PHE A 13 1.54 -22.18 -12.04
C PHE A 13 1.76 -21.37 -13.31
N PHE A 14 1.11 -21.79 -14.39
CA PHE A 14 1.17 -21.14 -15.70
C PHE A 14 -0.12 -20.35 -15.90
N HIS A 15 -0.03 -19.03 -15.85
CA HIS A 15 -1.10 -18.13 -16.26
C HIS A 15 -0.60 -17.36 -17.49
N GLU A 16 -1.32 -17.45 -18.60
CA GLU A 16 -1.10 -16.61 -19.79
C GLU A 16 0.29 -16.76 -20.44
N GLY A 17 0.85 -17.98 -20.42
CA GLY A 17 2.11 -18.29 -21.09
C GLY A 17 3.37 -17.90 -20.32
N ARG A 18 3.25 -17.37 -19.09
CA ARG A 18 4.40 -17.01 -18.24
C ARG A 18 4.39 -17.84 -16.95
N ALA A 19 5.54 -18.44 -16.63
CA ALA A 19 5.77 -19.08 -15.35
C ALA A 19 5.80 -18.01 -14.25
N VAL A 20 4.87 -18.06 -13.30
CA VAL A 20 4.84 -17.17 -12.13
C VAL A 20 5.21 -18.00 -10.90
N THR A 21 6.34 -17.67 -10.28
CA THR A 21 6.75 -18.26 -9.00
C THR A 21 6.19 -17.41 -7.87
N ILE A 22 5.25 -17.95 -7.10
CA ILE A 22 4.76 -17.31 -5.88
C ILE A 22 5.80 -17.58 -4.78
N VAL A 23 6.43 -16.53 -4.25
CA VAL A 23 7.36 -16.66 -3.12
C VAL A 23 6.53 -16.84 -1.84
N THR A 24 6.17 -18.08 -1.55
CA THR A 24 5.53 -18.48 -0.29
C THR A 24 6.61 -18.64 0.80
N GLY A 25 7.18 -17.53 1.24
CA GLY A 25 8.15 -17.52 2.34
C GLY A 25 7.92 -16.29 3.19
N LYS A 26 7.57 -16.50 4.47
CA LYS A 26 7.48 -15.41 5.45
C LYS A 26 8.90 -14.84 5.62
N PRO A 27 9.16 -13.54 5.36
CA PRO A 27 10.50 -13.00 5.48
C PRO A 27 10.96 -13.16 6.93
N ASN A 28 12.14 -13.76 7.14
CA ASN A 28 12.76 -13.84 8.46
C ASN A 28 13.16 -12.43 8.91
N LEU A 29 12.30 -11.82 9.74
CA LEU A 29 12.55 -10.52 10.33
C LEU A 29 13.71 -10.66 11.33
N ARG A 30 14.77 -9.87 11.15
CA ARG A 30 15.89 -9.77 12.12
C ARG A 30 15.65 -8.60 13.06
N ALA A 31 16.13 -8.70 14.30
CA ALA A 31 16.13 -7.59 15.23
C ALA A 31 16.94 -6.42 14.66
N VAL A 32 16.35 -5.21 14.68
CA VAL A 32 17.02 -3.97 14.27
C VAL A 32 18.17 -3.70 15.23
N ARG A 33 19.38 -3.53 14.70
CA ARG A 33 20.56 -3.13 15.47
C ARG A 33 20.62 -1.61 15.63
N PRO A 34 21.29 -1.09 16.67
CA PRO A 34 21.48 0.35 16.85
C PRO A 34 22.12 1.04 15.64
N ASP A 35 22.96 0.32 14.90
CA ASP A 35 23.67 0.81 13.71
C ASP A 35 22.95 0.49 12.38
N ASP A 36 21.75 -0.11 12.42
CA ASP A 36 20.99 -0.36 11.20
C ASP A 36 20.40 0.97 10.70
N GLU A 37 20.84 1.40 9.51
CA GLU A 37 20.27 2.56 8.85
C GLU A 37 18.84 2.24 8.36
N PRO A 38 17.84 3.07 8.69
CA PRO A 38 16.49 2.85 8.22
C PRO A 38 16.46 2.85 6.69
N PRO A 39 15.65 1.97 6.06
CA PRO A 39 15.52 1.98 4.62
C PRO A 39 15.09 3.36 4.15
N ALA A 40 15.75 3.87 3.12
CA ALA A 40 15.42 5.17 2.55
C ALA A 40 13.94 5.21 2.17
N PRO A 41 13.23 6.33 2.46
CA PRO A 41 11.83 6.44 2.13
C PRO A 41 11.63 6.25 0.63
N LYS A 42 10.65 5.41 0.27
CA LYS A 42 10.29 5.20 -1.14
C LYS A 42 9.79 6.52 -1.72
N LYS A 43 10.31 6.89 -2.88
CA LYS A 43 9.80 8.05 -3.62
C LYS A 43 8.33 7.81 -4.00
N PRO A 44 7.48 8.84 -3.94
CA PRO A 44 6.11 8.71 -4.44
C PRO A 44 6.13 8.41 -5.94
N LEU A 45 5.23 7.54 -6.38
CA LEU A 45 5.04 7.23 -7.79
C LEU A 45 4.57 8.47 -8.56
N THR A 46 5.01 8.57 -9.81
CA THR A 46 4.42 9.51 -10.76
C THR A 46 3.03 9.03 -11.18
N LEU A 47 2.26 9.91 -11.84
CA LEU A 47 0.91 9.57 -12.30
C LEU A 47 0.91 8.36 -13.25
N ILE A 48 1.85 8.33 -14.19
CA ILE A 48 1.96 7.25 -15.17
C ILE A 48 2.40 5.95 -14.49
N GLU A 49 3.43 6.01 -13.64
CA GLU A 49 3.89 4.82 -12.90
C GLU A 49 2.80 4.24 -11.99
N ALA A 50 1.99 5.10 -11.36
CA ALA A 50 0.88 4.65 -10.51
C ALA A 50 -0.24 3.98 -11.33
N ALA A 51 -0.58 4.56 -12.49
CA ALA A 51 -1.57 3.98 -13.39
C ALA A 51 -1.08 2.65 -14.00
N GLU A 52 0.18 2.56 -14.40
CA GLU A 52 0.79 1.30 -14.88
C GLU A 52 0.85 0.22 -13.79
N ALA A 53 0.99 0.61 -12.53
CA ALA A 53 0.99 -0.28 -11.38
C ALA A 53 -0.41 -0.67 -10.89
N ASP A 54 -1.48 -0.12 -11.48
CA ASP A 54 -2.87 -0.27 -11.02
C ASP A 54 -3.05 0.10 -9.53
N ASP A 55 -2.24 1.04 -9.03
CA ASP A 55 -2.30 1.53 -7.65
C ASP A 55 -3.14 2.81 -7.61
N HIS A 56 -4.44 2.63 -7.39
CA HIS A 56 -5.41 3.73 -7.37
C HIS A 56 -5.09 4.80 -6.31
N LEU A 57 -4.62 4.40 -5.13
CA LEU A 57 -4.27 5.35 -4.07
C LEU A 57 -3.05 6.19 -4.45
N ALA A 58 -2.04 5.55 -5.04
CA ALA A 58 -0.87 6.26 -5.55
C ALA A 58 -1.24 7.18 -6.73
N GLU A 59 -2.14 6.75 -7.62
CA GLU A 59 -2.61 7.53 -8.76
C GLU A 59 -3.30 8.82 -8.28
N LEU A 60 -4.23 8.71 -7.32
CA LEU A 60 -4.90 9.85 -6.71
C LEU A 60 -3.93 10.80 -6.02
N LYS A 61 -2.94 10.26 -5.28
CA LYS A 61 -1.88 11.08 -4.65
C LYS A 61 -1.04 11.83 -5.69
N ALA A 62 -0.70 11.19 -6.81
CA ALA A 62 0.04 11.82 -7.90
C ALA A 62 -0.79 12.94 -8.57
N MET A 63 -2.07 12.68 -8.89
CA MET A 63 -2.98 13.70 -9.40
C MET A 63 -3.10 14.89 -8.44
N ARG A 64 -3.20 14.61 -7.14
CA ARG A 64 -3.26 15.63 -6.08
C ARG A 64 -2.04 16.54 -6.11
N GLN A 65 -0.84 15.98 -6.28
CA GLN A 65 0.40 16.76 -6.37
C GLN A 65 0.45 17.64 -7.63
N ILE A 66 -0.05 17.13 -8.77
CA ILE A 66 -0.11 17.90 -10.02
C ILE A 66 -1.01 19.13 -9.85
N LEU A 67 -2.19 18.96 -9.24
CA LEU A 67 -3.12 20.06 -8.97
C LEU A 67 -2.55 21.07 -7.97
N ALA A 68 -1.90 20.61 -6.90
CA ALA A 68 -1.26 21.49 -5.94
C ALA A 68 -0.18 22.37 -6.60
N ARG A 69 0.61 21.81 -7.52
CA ARG A 69 1.59 22.58 -8.32
C ARG A 69 0.90 23.62 -9.19
N ALA A 70 -0.15 23.25 -9.91
CA ALA A 70 -0.91 24.17 -10.74
C ALA A 70 -1.54 25.33 -9.93
N LEU A 71 -2.11 25.03 -8.77
CA LEU A 71 -2.66 26.03 -7.85
C LEU A 71 -1.59 26.96 -7.27
N SER A 72 -0.38 26.46 -7.06
CA SER A 72 0.75 27.26 -6.56
C SER A 72 1.46 28.10 -7.63
N ALA A 73 1.12 27.90 -8.91
CA ALA A 73 1.78 28.59 -10.00
C ALA A 73 1.41 30.08 -10.00
N PRO A 74 2.39 31.00 -10.19
CA PRO A 74 2.14 32.45 -10.13
C PRO A 74 1.22 32.96 -11.23
N ASN A 75 1.02 32.16 -12.29
CA ASN A 75 0.20 32.46 -13.45
C ASN A 75 -1.11 31.66 -13.51
N CYS A 76 -1.54 31.03 -12.40
CA CYS A 76 -2.82 30.31 -12.38
C CYS A 76 -4.00 31.28 -12.57
N PRO A 77 -4.81 31.15 -13.65
CA PRO A 77 -5.93 32.05 -13.88
C PRO A 77 -6.97 31.96 -12.75
N PRO A 78 -7.57 33.07 -12.28
CA PRO A 78 -8.61 33.04 -11.24
C PRO A 78 -9.81 32.16 -11.59
N ARG A 79 -10.13 32.04 -12.89
CA ARG A 79 -11.18 31.14 -13.39
C ARG A 79 -10.85 29.66 -13.09
N ASP A 80 -9.60 29.27 -13.28
CA ASP A 80 -9.14 27.90 -13.11
C ASP A 80 -8.90 27.57 -11.63
N MET A 81 -8.50 28.56 -10.83
CA MET A 81 -8.33 28.43 -9.37
C MET A 81 -9.57 27.82 -8.69
N ALA A 82 -10.77 28.27 -9.06
CA ALA A 82 -12.00 27.76 -8.47
C ALA A 82 -12.27 26.30 -8.86
N ALA A 83 -11.97 25.90 -10.11
CA ALA A 83 -12.15 24.53 -10.57
C ALA A 83 -11.11 23.58 -9.97
N LEU A 84 -9.83 23.98 -10.00
CA LEU A 84 -8.71 23.20 -9.46
C LEU A 84 -8.83 23.01 -7.95
N SER A 85 -9.25 24.04 -7.20
CA SER A 85 -9.44 23.92 -5.74
C SER A 85 -10.58 22.97 -5.37
N ARG A 86 -11.69 22.95 -6.11
CA ARG A 86 -12.75 21.94 -5.91
C ARG A 86 -12.24 20.53 -6.16
N ARG A 87 -11.55 20.31 -7.29
CA ARG A 87 -10.97 19.00 -7.62
C ARG A 87 -9.93 18.55 -6.58
N GLN A 88 -9.16 19.50 -6.06
CA GLN A 88 -8.17 19.28 -5.01
C GLN A 88 -8.79 18.79 -3.69
N LEU A 89 -9.98 19.29 -3.34
CA LEU A 89 -10.75 18.85 -2.17
C LEU A 89 -11.43 17.49 -2.40
N GLU A 90 -11.97 17.26 -3.59
CA GLU A 90 -12.59 15.97 -3.97
C GLU A 90 -11.58 14.82 -3.86
N ILE A 91 -10.42 14.96 -4.50
CA ILE A 91 -9.36 13.95 -4.43
C ILE A 91 -8.85 13.76 -3.00
N GLY A 92 -8.79 14.85 -2.20
CA GLY A 92 -8.43 14.76 -0.78
C GLY A 92 -9.38 13.85 0.00
N ARG A 93 -10.70 14.07 -0.14
CA ARG A 93 -11.72 13.25 0.50
C ARG A 93 -11.67 11.79 0.06
N GLU A 94 -11.43 11.53 -1.22
CA GLU A 94 -11.31 10.16 -1.74
C GLU A 94 -10.11 9.44 -1.13
N ILE A 95 -8.96 10.11 -1.06
CA ILE A 95 -7.75 9.58 -0.41
C ILE A 95 -8.03 9.24 1.06
N ASP A 96 -8.66 10.16 1.79
CA ASP A 96 -8.98 9.96 3.21
C ASP A 96 -9.93 8.75 3.39
N ALA A 97 -10.91 8.58 2.49
CA ALA A 97 -11.82 7.44 2.50
C ALA A 97 -11.08 6.11 2.25
N LEU A 98 -10.18 6.06 1.27
CA LEU A 98 -9.38 4.87 0.95
C LEU A 98 -8.41 4.51 2.08
N VAL A 99 -7.75 5.51 2.68
CA VAL A 99 -6.84 5.29 3.81
C VAL A 99 -7.62 4.76 5.02
N ALA A 100 -8.74 5.38 5.37
CA ALA A 100 -9.58 4.93 6.48
C ALA A 100 -10.17 3.53 6.22
N ALA A 101 -10.45 3.18 4.96
CA ALA A 101 -10.89 1.83 4.59
C ALA A 101 -9.77 0.80 4.80
N ALA A 102 -8.57 1.08 4.32
CA ALA A 102 -7.40 0.22 4.49
C ALA A 102 -7.04 0.00 5.98
N GLU A 103 -7.13 1.06 6.79
CA GLU A 103 -6.88 0.96 8.24
C GLU A 103 -7.92 0.07 8.94
N ARG A 104 -9.22 0.23 8.61
CA ARG A 104 -10.29 -0.63 9.15
C ARG A 104 -10.11 -2.10 8.76
N GLU A 105 -9.70 -2.37 7.53
CA GLU A 105 -9.41 -3.74 7.09
C GLU A 105 -8.18 -4.34 7.79
N ALA A 106 -7.15 -3.53 8.05
CA ALA A 106 -5.97 -3.96 8.78
C ALA A 106 -6.26 -4.29 10.26
N ASP A 107 -7.16 -3.52 10.89
CA ASP A 107 -7.60 -3.72 12.27
C ASP A 107 -8.43 -5.00 12.44
N VAL A 108 -9.38 -5.26 11.54
CA VAL A 108 -10.15 -6.52 11.54
C VAL A 108 -9.25 -7.75 11.42
N ASN A 109 -8.15 -7.66 10.66
CA ASN A 109 -7.19 -8.75 10.54
C ASN A 109 -6.27 -8.92 11.77
N HIS A 110 -6.14 -7.91 12.64
CA HIS A 110 -5.40 -7.99 13.91
C HIS A 110 -6.29 -8.29 15.13
N GLY A 111 -7.61 -8.15 15.01
CA GLY A 111 -8.58 -8.32 16.10
C GLY A 111 -8.95 -9.76 16.48
N ALA A 112 -8.24 -10.78 16.01
CA ALA A 112 -8.40 -12.14 16.52
C ALA A 112 -7.59 -12.33 17.81
N THR A 113 -7.89 -11.55 18.84
CA THR A 113 -7.46 -11.91 20.21
C THR A 113 -8.33 -13.05 20.68
N GLU A 114 -7.71 -14.10 21.22
CA GLU A 114 -8.42 -15.23 21.83
C GLU A 114 -9.43 -14.67 22.86
N ALA A 115 -10.70 -15.00 22.70
CA ALA A 115 -11.73 -14.55 23.64
C ALA A 115 -11.41 -15.16 25.01
N GLU A 116 -10.94 -14.33 25.95
CA GLU A 116 -10.89 -14.75 27.35
C GLU A 116 -12.30 -15.14 27.77
N ALA A 117 -12.44 -16.34 28.33
CA ALA A 117 -13.72 -16.85 28.78
C ALA A 117 -14.27 -15.92 29.87
N TRP A 118 -15.39 -15.27 29.56
CA TRP A 118 -16.11 -14.40 30.48
C TRP A 118 -16.32 -15.10 31.83
N ASP A 119 -15.78 -14.54 32.91
CA ASP A 119 -15.95 -15.04 34.28
C ASP A 119 -17.02 -14.23 35.01
N GLU A 120 -18.18 -14.85 35.20
CA GLU A 120 -19.35 -14.28 35.88
C GLU A 120 -19.12 -14.08 37.40
N SER A 121 -18.04 -14.61 37.98
CA SER A 121 -17.76 -14.46 39.41
C SER A 121 -17.22 -13.09 39.84
N ALA A 122 -16.96 -12.19 38.87
CA ALA A 122 -16.41 -10.86 39.10
C ALA A 122 -17.47 -9.73 39.23
N ILE A 123 -18.77 -10.07 39.23
CA ILE A 123 -19.91 -9.13 39.34
C ILE A 123 -20.73 -9.37 40.60
#